data_AF-A0A969XYU4-F1
#
_entry.id   AF-A0A969XYU4-F1
#
_cell.length_a   1.000
_cell.length_b   1.000
_cell.length_c   1.000
_cell.angle_alpha   90.00
_cell.angle_beta   90.00
_cell.angle_gamma   90.00
#
_symmetry.space_group_name_H-M   'P 1'
#
loop_
_entity.id
_entity.type
_entity.pdbx_description
1 polymer ?
#
loop_
_entity_poly.entity_id
_entity_poly.type
_entity_poly.pdbx_seq_one_letter_code
_entity_poly.pdbx_strand_id
1 'polypeptide(L)'
;MTRCLDDLEARIDEAQEEAYRAQWVAFLEGGLTEGFFSPPSRRPAPAKAAWPEIHINDALDDIDLMVWRELAAVSRILERGGNEALNVRSNYGVGIMASQLGCRIVQMDRSQGDLPTSLPLGAGAIAGVLDAGVPSPRAGLGAKVLDTGERFLEVFEAYPKIGRWVNLYHPDLQGPIDNLELVWGSEFFYAVYDDPALVGDFMQLMADHYAAFIGAWFAMAPPGGAYCCHWGKMFKGRLMIRNDSLMNLSPATYRDLVFPHDQRLLRQFG
;
A
#
# COMPACT_ATOMS: atom_id res chain seq x y z
N MET A 1 -3.96 16.20 18.19
CA MET A 1 -4.24 14.79 17.82
C MET A 1 -5.24 14.11 18.77
N THR A 2 -4.98 13.98 20.08
CA THR A 2 -5.85 13.24 21.04
C THR A 2 -7.35 13.51 20.91
N ARG A 3 -7.79 14.78 20.98
CA ARG A 3 -9.21 15.14 20.85
C ARG A 3 -9.85 14.67 19.52
N CYS A 4 -9.10 14.63 18.44
CA CYS A 4 -9.56 14.11 17.15
C CYS A 4 -9.73 12.59 17.18
N LEU A 5 -8.80 11.88 17.82
CA LEU A 5 -8.85 10.43 17.97
C LEU A 5 -9.98 10.00 18.92
N ASP A 6 -10.17 10.70 20.05
CA ASP A 6 -11.30 10.48 20.95
C ASP A 6 -12.66 10.64 20.22
N ASP A 7 -12.77 11.67 19.37
CA ASP A 7 -13.95 11.91 18.54
C ASP A 7 -14.15 10.81 17.49
N LEU A 8 -13.09 10.37 16.81
CA LEU A 8 -13.15 9.29 15.82
C LEU A 8 -13.59 7.97 16.47
N GLU A 9 -12.94 7.58 17.56
CA GLU A 9 -13.25 6.40 18.35
C GLU A 9 -14.72 6.38 18.78
N ALA A 10 -15.22 7.50 19.30
CA ALA A 10 -16.60 7.62 19.75
C ALA A 10 -17.63 7.51 18.62
N ARG A 11 -17.25 7.86 17.37
CA ARG A 11 -18.15 7.85 16.21
C ARG A 11 -18.23 6.52 15.48
N ILE A 12 -17.29 5.60 15.71
CA ILE A 12 -17.36 4.25 15.12
C ILE A 12 -18.51 3.47 15.79
N ASP A 13 -19.52 3.14 14.98
CA ASP A 13 -20.68 2.32 15.32
C ASP A 13 -20.36 0.85 14.98
N GLU A 14 -19.99 0.06 15.98
CA GLU A 14 -19.53 -1.31 15.78
C GLU A 14 -20.57 -2.22 15.12
N ALA A 15 -21.86 -2.03 15.40
CA ALA A 15 -22.91 -2.82 14.79
C ALA A 15 -23.02 -2.53 13.28
N GLN A 16 -22.80 -1.28 12.90
CA GLN A 16 -22.74 -0.88 11.50
C GLN A 16 -21.49 -1.44 10.80
N GLU A 17 -20.32 -1.41 11.46
CA GLU A 17 -19.10 -1.99 10.89
C GLU A 17 -19.16 -3.53 10.78
N GLU A 18 -19.79 -4.21 11.74
CA GLU A 18 -20.07 -5.64 11.67
C GLU A 18 -20.95 -5.98 10.47
N ALA A 19 -22.06 -5.26 10.29
CA ALA A 19 -22.96 -5.44 9.15
C ALA A 19 -22.28 -5.11 7.81
N TYR A 20 -21.46 -4.05 7.77
CA TYR A 20 -20.65 -3.66 6.62
C TYR A 20 -19.72 -4.80 6.21
N ARG A 21 -18.94 -5.32 7.15
CA ARG A 21 -17.99 -6.41 6.92
C ARG A 21 -18.70 -7.68 6.48
N ALA A 22 -19.83 -8.04 7.11
CA ALA A 22 -20.59 -9.23 6.76
C ALA A 22 -21.08 -9.21 5.30
N GLN A 23 -21.53 -8.06 4.80
CA GLN A 23 -21.97 -7.91 3.41
C GLN A 23 -20.81 -8.05 2.42
N TRP A 24 -19.65 -7.46 2.72
CA TRP A 24 -18.46 -7.65 1.91
C TRP A 24 -17.99 -9.11 1.88
N VAL A 25 -17.99 -9.79 3.04
CA VAL A 25 -17.63 -11.21 3.11
C VAL A 25 -18.61 -12.04 2.28
N ALA A 26 -19.92 -11.82 2.42
CA ALA A 26 -20.93 -12.52 1.63
C ALA A 26 -20.71 -12.33 0.12
N PHE A 27 -20.38 -11.11 -0.32
CA PHE A 27 -20.04 -10.83 -1.70
C PHE A 27 -18.78 -11.56 -2.17
N LEU A 28 -17.67 -11.46 -1.41
CA LEU A 28 -16.39 -12.07 -1.78
C LEU A 28 -16.41 -13.61 -1.73
N GLU A 29 -17.35 -14.20 -1.01
CA GLU A 29 -17.62 -15.64 -1.00
C GLU A 29 -18.64 -16.08 -2.07
N GLY A 30 -18.95 -15.23 -3.04
CA GLY A 30 -19.78 -15.58 -4.19
C GLY A 30 -21.29 -15.52 -3.93
N GLY A 31 -21.72 -14.80 -2.90
CA GLY A 31 -23.14 -14.64 -2.55
C GLY A 31 -23.95 -13.75 -3.50
N LEU A 32 -23.32 -13.10 -4.48
CA LEU A 32 -24.01 -12.29 -5.48
C LEU A 32 -24.48 -13.17 -6.65
N THR A 33 -25.79 -13.43 -6.72
CA THR A 33 -26.39 -14.26 -7.79
C THR A 33 -26.92 -13.45 -8.97
N GLU A 34 -27.22 -12.16 -8.77
CA GLU A 34 -27.71 -11.23 -9.79
C GLU A 34 -27.31 -9.78 -9.48
N GLY A 35 -27.30 -8.91 -10.50
CA GLY A 35 -27.00 -7.49 -10.33
C GLY A 35 -25.53 -7.16 -10.07
N PHE A 36 -25.28 -6.06 -9.35
CA PHE A 36 -23.96 -5.61 -8.95
C PHE A 36 -23.89 -5.43 -7.43
N PHE A 37 -22.73 -5.70 -6.85
CA PHE A 37 -22.49 -5.40 -5.45
C PHE A 37 -22.24 -3.91 -5.26
N SER A 38 -22.93 -3.33 -4.28
CA SER A 38 -22.65 -1.98 -3.79
C SER A 38 -22.39 -2.08 -2.29
N PRO A 39 -21.22 -1.62 -1.80
CA PRO A 39 -20.95 -1.61 -0.37
C PRO A 39 -22.02 -0.80 0.37
N PRO A 40 -22.48 -1.26 1.54
CA PRO A 40 -23.50 -0.54 2.29
C PRO A 40 -22.96 0.81 2.76
N SER A 41 -23.74 1.86 2.57
CA SER A 41 -23.42 3.18 3.12
C SER A 41 -23.59 3.21 4.62
N ARG A 42 -22.80 4.05 5.28
CA ARG A 42 -22.91 4.31 6.71
C ARG A 42 -23.96 5.37 6.99
N ARG A 43 -24.43 5.42 8.24
CA ARG A 43 -25.16 6.60 8.71
C ARG A 43 -24.13 7.72 8.91
N PRO A 44 -24.35 8.93 8.36
CA PRO A 44 -23.45 10.04 8.60
C PRO A 44 -23.23 10.29 10.09
N ALA A 45 -21.97 10.37 10.51
CA ALA A 45 -21.55 10.66 11.86
C ALA A 45 -20.61 11.89 11.83
N PRO A 46 -21.14 13.12 11.89
CA PRO A 46 -20.35 14.33 11.75
C PRO A 46 -19.27 14.47 12.84
N ALA A 47 -18.08 14.94 12.47
CA ALA A 47 -16.99 15.15 13.41
C ALA A 47 -17.34 16.27 14.40
N LYS A 48 -17.06 16.05 15.69
CA LYS A 48 -17.22 17.08 16.75
C LYS A 48 -15.89 17.78 17.07
N ALA A 49 -14.78 17.19 16.63
CA ALA A 49 -13.46 17.77 16.70
C ALA A 49 -13.07 18.36 15.33
N ALA A 50 -12.43 19.53 15.33
CA ALA A 50 -11.84 20.09 14.12
C ALA A 50 -10.57 19.31 13.75
N TRP A 51 -10.54 18.74 12.56
CA TRP A 51 -9.36 18.10 12.00
C TRP A 51 -8.55 19.13 11.21
N PRO A 52 -7.24 19.31 11.50
CA PRO A 52 -6.42 20.20 10.71
C PRO A 52 -6.23 19.64 9.30
N GLU A 53 -6.14 20.55 8.33
CA GLU A 53 -5.70 20.18 6.99
C GLU A 53 -4.17 20.02 7.01
N ILE A 54 -3.71 18.79 6.80
CA ILE A 54 -2.28 18.44 6.78
C ILE A 54 -1.88 18.22 5.32
N HIS A 55 -0.98 19.06 4.83
CA HIS A 55 -0.44 18.93 3.49
C HIS A 55 0.45 17.68 3.39
N ILE A 56 0.41 16.97 2.26
CA ILE A 56 1.17 15.74 2.09
C ILE A 56 2.68 15.96 2.26
N ASN A 57 3.25 17.02 1.70
CA ASN A 57 4.67 17.36 1.88
C ASN A 57 5.09 17.46 3.35
N ASP A 58 4.23 18.00 4.23
CA ASP A 58 4.55 18.08 5.67
C ASP A 58 4.48 16.69 6.32
N ALA A 59 3.48 15.88 5.93
CA ALA A 59 3.35 14.49 6.38
C ALA A 59 4.49 13.57 5.90
N LEU A 60 5.13 13.87 4.77
CA LEU A 60 6.27 13.09 4.30
C LEU A 60 7.47 13.19 5.25
N ASP A 61 7.59 14.29 6.01
CA ASP A 61 8.71 14.54 6.92
C ASP A 61 8.41 14.21 8.39
N ASP A 62 7.14 14.05 8.75
CA ASP A 62 6.69 13.81 10.12
C ASP A 62 5.69 12.65 10.21
N ILE A 63 6.05 11.63 10.99
CA ILE A 63 5.28 10.40 11.15
C ILE A 63 3.92 10.67 11.84
N ASP A 64 3.87 11.53 12.85
CA ASP A 64 2.62 11.86 13.53
C ASP A 64 1.69 12.63 12.60
N LEU A 65 2.23 13.53 11.76
CA LEU A 65 1.43 14.21 10.73
C LEU A 65 0.91 13.23 9.67
N MET A 66 1.69 12.23 9.27
CA MET A 66 1.24 11.17 8.36
C MET A 66 0.08 10.38 8.96
N VAL A 67 0.23 9.89 10.20
CA VAL A 67 -0.80 9.12 10.91
C VAL A 67 -2.06 9.96 11.11
N TRP A 68 -1.90 11.23 11.52
CA TRP A 68 -3.03 12.15 11.70
C TRP A 68 -3.76 12.40 10.37
N ARG A 69 -3.03 12.63 9.27
CA ARG A 69 -3.63 12.86 7.95
C ARG A 69 -4.45 11.67 7.46
N GLU A 70 -3.93 10.45 7.60
CA GLU A 70 -4.63 9.23 7.16
C GLU A 70 -5.88 8.97 8.02
N LEU A 71 -5.80 9.15 9.34
CA LEU A 71 -6.97 9.03 10.22
C LEU A 71 -8.00 10.16 10.00
N ALA A 72 -7.57 11.34 9.54
CA ALA A 72 -8.47 12.40 9.11
C ALA A 72 -9.27 11.99 7.87
N ALA A 73 -8.71 11.18 6.97
CA ALA A 73 -9.45 10.62 5.84
C ALA A 73 -10.55 9.64 6.31
N VAL A 74 -10.25 8.80 7.30
CA VAL A 74 -11.23 7.92 7.95
C VAL A 74 -12.35 8.72 8.61
N SER A 75 -12.00 9.76 9.37
CA SER A 75 -12.96 10.68 9.99
C SER A 75 -13.95 11.28 8.98
N ARG A 76 -13.45 11.69 7.80
CA ARG A 76 -14.26 12.23 6.70
C ARG A 76 -15.16 11.18 6.06
N ILE A 77 -14.78 9.90 6.04
CA ILE A 77 -15.64 8.80 5.56
C ILE A 77 -16.85 8.67 6.47
N LEU A 78 -16.63 8.63 7.79
CA LEU A 78 -17.72 8.55 8.76
C LEU A 78 -18.63 9.78 8.73
N GLU A 79 -18.04 10.97 8.62
CA GLU A 79 -18.77 12.24 8.54
C GLU A 79 -19.82 12.25 7.42
N ARG A 80 -19.45 11.77 6.23
CA ARG A 80 -20.37 11.72 5.07
C ARG A 80 -21.24 10.46 5.00
N GLY A 81 -21.02 9.47 5.88
CA GLY A 81 -21.66 8.17 5.77
C GLY A 81 -21.17 7.33 4.58
N GLY A 82 -19.89 7.46 4.24
CA GLY A 82 -19.28 6.82 3.08
C GLY A 82 -19.31 5.29 3.15
N ASN A 83 -19.25 4.65 1.98
CA ASN A 83 -19.32 3.20 1.82
C ASN A 83 -17.93 2.56 1.60
N GLU A 84 -16.87 3.34 1.73
CA GLU A 84 -15.49 2.89 1.68
C GLU A 84 -15.12 2.10 2.94
N ALA A 85 -14.26 1.09 2.81
CA ALA A 85 -13.66 0.42 3.95
C ALA A 85 -12.83 1.45 4.74
N LEU A 86 -12.94 1.45 6.07
CA LEU A 86 -12.10 2.30 6.89
C LEU A 86 -10.69 1.73 6.86
N ASN A 87 -9.75 2.41 6.20
CA ASN A 87 -8.39 1.94 6.08
C ASN A 87 -7.37 3.09 6.04
N VAL A 88 -6.14 2.75 6.41
CA VAL A 88 -4.97 3.64 6.44
C VAL A 88 -3.75 2.87 5.95
N ARG A 89 -2.73 3.60 5.50
CA ARG A 89 -1.42 3.03 5.16
C ARG A 89 -0.30 3.98 5.52
N SER A 90 0.92 3.45 5.64
CA SER A 90 2.13 4.27 5.57
C SER A 90 2.26 4.87 4.15
N ASN A 91 1.75 6.09 3.97
CA ASN A 91 1.43 6.65 2.66
C ASN A 91 2.58 7.48 2.06
N TYR A 92 3.65 6.80 1.63
CA TYR A 92 4.88 7.44 1.13
C TYR A 92 5.07 7.38 -0.40
N GLY A 93 4.02 7.03 -1.15
CA GLY A 93 4.06 6.93 -2.60
C GLY A 93 4.72 5.66 -3.13
N VAL A 94 4.90 5.60 -4.45
CA VAL A 94 5.30 4.40 -5.18
C VAL A 94 6.81 4.11 -5.10
N GLY A 95 7.62 5.14 -4.79
CA GLY A 95 9.08 5.04 -4.75
C GLY A 95 9.66 4.33 -3.53
N ILE A 96 8.83 3.74 -2.65
CA ILE A 96 9.28 3.11 -1.39
C ILE A 96 10.39 2.10 -1.65
N MET A 97 10.13 1.09 -2.47
CA MET A 97 11.09 0.02 -2.73
C MET A 97 12.26 0.48 -3.61
N ALA A 98 11.98 1.31 -4.63
CA ALA A 98 13.02 1.89 -5.47
C ALA A 98 14.06 2.69 -4.65
N SER A 99 13.62 3.41 -3.61
CA SER A 99 14.53 4.15 -2.73
C SER A 99 15.47 3.26 -1.92
N GLN A 100 15.09 2.02 -1.62
CA GLN A 100 15.92 1.06 -0.88
C GLN A 100 17.12 0.59 -1.71
N LEU A 101 17.00 0.70 -3.03
CA LEU A 101 18.03 0.39 -4.02
C LEU A 101 18.82 1.63 -4.44
N GLY A 102 18.56 2.79 -3.82
CA GLY A 102 19.29 4.04 -4.06
C GLY A 102 18.63 5.03 -5.02
N CYS A 103 17.41 4.77 -5.50
CA CYS A 103 16.70 5.73 -6.33
C CYS A 103 16.37 7.00 -5.56
N ARG A 104 16.63 8.16 -6.16
CA ARG A 104 16.35 9.45 -5.52
C ARG A 104 14.85 9.71 -5.49
N ILE A 105 14.29 9.90 -4.30
CA ILE A 105 12.90 10.36 -4.13
C ILE A 105 12.77 11.83 -4.55
N VAL A 106 11.75 12.11 -5.35
CA VAL A 106 11.36 13.44 -5.80
C VAL A 106 10.01 13.76 -5.21
N GLN A 107 10.01 14.73 -4.30
CA GLN A 107 8.79 15.34 -3.79
C GLN A 107 8.18 16.26 -4.85
N MET A 108 6.87 16.17 -5.02
CA MET A 108 6.11 17.02 -5.92
C MET A 108 6.01 18.47 -5.40
N ASP A 109 5.78 19.41 -6.30
CA ASP A 109 5.52 20.79 -5.90
C ASP A 109 4.31 20.86 -4.97
N ARG A 110 4.36 21.74 -3.95
CA ARG A 110 3.30 21.86 -2.96
C ARG A 110 1.95 22.18 -3.60
N SER A 111 1.91 22.88 -4.73
CA SER A 111 0.64 23.19 -5.43
C SER A 111 -0.05 21.96 -6.01
N GLN A 112 0.66 20.85 -6.20
CA GLN A 112 0.09 19.61 -6.72
C GLN A 112 -0.60 18.78 -5.62
N GLY A 113 -0.10 18.86 -4.38
CA GLY A 113 -0.68 18.12 -3.25
C GLY A 113 -0.63 16.59 -3.40
N ASP A 114 0.37 16.07 -4.12
CA ASP A 114 0.48 14.66 -4.48
C ASP A 114 1.65 13.94 -3.79
N LEU A 115 1.61 12.60 -3.82
CA LEU A 115 2.65 11.73 -3.29
C LEU A 115 3.96 11.85 -4.09
N PRO A 116 5.12 11.57 -3.47
CA PRO A 116 6.39 11.63 -4.17
C PRO A 116 6.57 10.45 -5.13
N THR A 117 7.50 10.60 -6.07
CA THR A 117 7.96 9.53 -6.97
C THR A 117 9.47 9.34 -6.84
N SER A 118 10.08 8.45 -7.63
CA SER A 118 11.53 8.25 -7.70
C SER A 118 12.08 8.57 -9.08
N LEU A 119 13.35 8.98 -9.14
CA LEU A 119 14.11 8.95 -10.39
C LEU A 119 14.81 7.59 -10.55
N PRO A 120 14.78 7.01 -11.76
CA PRO A 120 15.48 5.76 -12.03
C PRO A 120 16.99 5.94 -11.95
N LEU A 121 17.70 4.85 -11.67
CA LEU A 121 19.16 4.80 -11.73
C LEU A 121 19.68 4.72 -13.18
N GLY A 122 18.85 4.22 -14.09
CA GLY A 122 19.20 4.00 -15.50
C GLY A 122 19.89 2.66 -15.76
N ALA A 123 19.93 2.24 -17.03
CA ALA A 123 20.44 0.93 -17.43
C ALA A 123 21.88 0.64 -16.94
N GLY A 124 22.75 1.66 -16.92
CA GLY A 124 24.15 1.52 -16.52
C GLY A 124 24.39 1.13 -15.05
N ALA A 125 23.39 1.28 -14.19
CA ALA A 125 23.50 0.96 -12.76
C ALA A 125 23.03 -0.46 -12.41
N ILE A 126 22.28 -1.13 -13.29
CA ILE A 126 21.54 -2.35 -12.96
C ILE A 126 22.43 -3.51 -12.53
N ALA A 127 23.56 -3.71 -13.21
CA ALA A 127 24.53 -4.75 -12.84
C ALA A 127 25.05 -4.55 -11.40
N GLY A 128 25.33 -3.30 -11.01
CA GLY A 128 25.77 -3.00 -9.64
C GLY A 128 24.68 -3.23 -8.59
N VAL A 129 23.41 -3.03 -8.96
CA VAL A 129 22.27 -3.33 -8.06
C VAL A 129 22.10 -4.84 -7.90
N LEU A 130 22.26 -5.62 -8.98
CA LEU A 130 22.26 -7.08 -8.93
C LEU A 130 23.36 -7.62 -8.03
N ASP A 131 24.58 -7.12 -8.18
CA ASP A 131 25.73 -7.52 -7.37
C ASP A 131 25.53 -7.20 -5.87
N ALA A 132 24.85 -6.09 -5.56
CA ALA A 132 24.53 -5.70 -4.19
C ALA A 132 23.44 -6.57 -3.54
N GLY A 133 22.56 -7.17 -4.34
CA GLY A 133 21.49 -8.06 -3.89
C GLY A 133 20.34 -7.34 -3.18
N VAL A 134 19.55 -8.11 -2.40
CA VAL A 134 18.35 -7.61 -1.72
C VAL A 134 18.75 -6.63 -0.60
N PRO A 135 18.28 -5.37 -0.64
CA PRO A 135 18.60 -4.39 0.40
C PRO A 135 17.83 -4.69 1.70
N SER A 136 18.25 -4.04 2.79
CA SER A 136 17.50 -4.09 4.04
C SER A 136 16.09 -3.50 3.86
N PRO A 137 15.03 -4.11 4.45
CA PRO A 137 13.69 -3.51 4.49
C PRO A 137 13.63 -2.12 5.14
N ARG A 138 14.66 -1.73 5.91
CA ARG A 138 14.77 -0.40 6.54
C ARG A 138 15.59 0.61 5.73
N ALA A 139 16.19 0.22 4.60
CA ALA A 139 16.91 1.16 3.73
C ALA A 139 15.94 2.15 3.06
N GLY A 140 16.46 3.30 2.61
CA GLY A 140 15.67 4.33 1.93
C GLY A 140 14.47 4.80 2.75
N LEU A 141 13.29 4.89 2.13
CA LEU A 141 12.02 5.19 2.80
C LEU A 141 11.51 4.05 3.70
N GLY A 142 12.10 2.85 3.61
CA GLY A 142 11.63 1.66 4.33
C GLY A 142 11.58 1.83 5.84
N ALA A 143 12.58 2.48 6.44
CA ALA A 143 12.55 2.82 7.87
C ALA A 143 11.33 3.67 8.23
N LYS A 144 11.12 4.78 7.51
CA LYS A 144 10.01 5.71 7.76
C LYS A 144 8.65 5.03 7.59
N VAL A 145 8.54 4.15 6.58
CA VAL A 145 7.33 3.36 6.31
C VAL A 145 7.01 2.41 7.47
N LEU A 146 8.02 1.68 7.97
CA LEU A 146 7.85 0.74 9.08
C LEU A 146 7.56 1.50 10.39
N ASP A 147 8.28 2.59 10.67
CA ASP A 147 8.06 3.41 11.87
C ASP A 147 6.65 4.02 11.88
N THR A 148 6.13 4.40 10.71
CA THR A 148 4.73 4.85 10.58
C THR A 148 3.74 3.71 10.83
N GLY A 149 4.07 2.50 10.40
CA GLY A 149 3.27 1.30 10.68
C GLY A 149 3.19 1.03 12.18
N GLU A 150 4.34 1.03 12.86
CA GLU A 150 4.43 0.92 14.32
C GLU A 150 3.61 2.02 15.01
N ARG A 151 3.69 3.27 14.50
CA ARG A 151 2.92 4.38 15.05
C ARG A 151 1.40 4.19 14.91
N PHE A 152 0.92 3.63 13.80
CA PHE A 152 -0.48 3.25 13.67
C PHE A 152 -0.87 2.18 14.69
N LEU A 153 -0.02 1.17 14.91
CA LEU A 153 -0.28 0.11 15.87
C LEU A 153 -0.39 0.65 17.30
N GLU A 154 0.44 1.62 17.69
CA GLU A 154 0.31 2.32 18.98
C GLU A 154 -1.05 3.02 19.13
N VAL A 155 -1.53 3.67 18.06
CA VAL A 155 -2.87 4.28 18.06
C VAL A 155 -3.95 3.21 18.17
N PHE A 156 -3.80 2.09 17.47
CA PHE A 156 -4.79 1.01 17.46
C PHE A 156 -4.88 0.31 18.82
N GLU A 157 -3.78 0.20 19.54
CA GLU A 157 -3.75 -0.30 20.91
C GLU A 157 -4.46 0.67 21.88
N ALA A 158 -4.24 1.98 21.72
CA ALA A 158 -4.82 3.01 22.58
C ALA A 158 -6.33 3.26 22.34
N TYR A 159 -6.83 2.97 21.14
CA TYR A 159 -8.22 3.24 20.71
C TYR A 159 -8.87 1.97 20.14
N PRO A 160 -9.56 1.16 20.98
CA PRO A 160 -10.00 -0.19 20.61
C PRO A 160 -10.92 -0.29 19.40
N LYS A 161 -11.87 0.65 19.19
CA LYS A 161 -12.74 0.62 18.01
C LYS A 161 -11.98 1.01 16.75
N ILE A 162 -11.10 2.00 16.82
CA ILE A 162 -10.18 2.33 15.73
C ILE A 162 -9.34 1.10 15.39
N GLY A 163 -8.66 0.49 16.38
CA GLY A 163 -7.81 -0.66 16.15
C GLY A 163 -8.53 -1.91 15.64
N ARG A 164 -9.82 -2.03 15.93
CA ARG A 164 -10.65 -3.13 15.42
C ARG A 164 -11.22 -2.89 14.02
N TRP A 165 -11.61 -1.65 13.71
CA TRP A 165 -12.41 -1.35 12.53
C TRP A 165 -11.68 -0.58 11.43
N VAL A 166 -10.56 0.08 11.75
CA VAL A 166 -9.69 0.74 10.78
C VAL A 166 -8.58 -0.22 10.37
N ASN A 167 -8.53 -0.55 9.08
CA ASN A 167 -7.58 -1.51 8.54
C ASN A 167 -6.25 -0.82 8.22
N LEU A 168 -5.17 -1.22 8.88
CA LEU A 168 -3.81 -0.92 8.43
C LEU A 168 -3.42 -1.93 7.35
N TYR A 169 -3.38 -1.50 6.10
CA TYR A 169 -2.95 -2.36 5.00
C TYR A 169 -1.49 -2.09 4.63
N HIS A 170 -0.88 -3.05 3.93
CA HIS A 170 0.52 -2.91 3.55
C HIS A 170 0.72 -1.65 2.69
N PRO A 171 1.89 -1.00 2.79
CA PRO A 171 2.17 0.27 2.15
C PRO A 171 2.09 0.15 0.62
N ASP A 172 2.31 1.27 -0.08
CA ASP A 172 2.24 1.37 -1.54
C ASP A 172 3.39 0.67 -2.29
N LEU A 173 3.73 -0.54 -1.86
CA LEU A 173 4.65 -1.46 -2.51
C LEU A 173 4.14 -1.79 -3.90
N GLN A 174 4.79 -1.22 -4.92
CA GLN A 174 4.54 -1.64 -6.28
C GLN A 174 4.95 -3.11 -6.47
N GLY A 175 4.40 -3.80 -7.47
CA GLY A 175 4.79 -5.18 -7.74
C GLY A 175 6.23 -5.27 -8.26
N PRO A 176 6.78 -6.48 -8.39
CA PRO A 176 8.16 -6.64 -8.81
C PRO A 176 8.46 -6.00 -10.18
N ILE A 177 7.53 -6.07 -11.14
CA ILE A 177 7.71 -5.47 -12.49
C ILE A 177 7.70 -3.94 -12.45
N ASP A 178 6.85 -3.34 -11.62
CA ASP A 178 6.75 -1.90 -11.49
C ASP A 178 7.96 -1.33 -10.74
N ASN A 179 8.44 -2.02 -9.69
CA ASN A 179 9.68 -1.65 -9.01
C ASN A 179 10.88 -1.78 -9.95
N LEU A 180 10.86 -2.80 -10.82
CA LEU A 180 11.87 -2.95 -11.85
C LEU A 180 11.89 -1.70 -12.74
N GLU A 181 10.75 -1.27 -13.27
CA GLU A 181 10.66 -0.05 -14.08
C GLU A 181 11.09 1.20 -13.30
N LEU A 182 10.65 1.35 -12.04
CA LEU A 182 11.01 2.51 -11.21
C LEU A 182 12.53 2.63 -10.96
N VAL A 183 13.25 1.50 -10.91
CA VAL A 183 14.70 1.47 -10.69
C VAL A 183 15.47 1.58 -12.00
N TRP A 184 15.09 0.79 -13.01
CA TRP A 184 15.77 0.75 -14.31
C TRP A 184 15.46 2.00 -15.14
N GLY A 185 14.21 2.46 -15.10
CA GLY A 185 13.65 3.43 -16.04
C GLY A 185 13.07 2.77 -17.28
N SER A 186 12.54 3.59 -18.18
CA SER A 186 11.84 3.14 -19.40
C SER A 186 12.73 2.36 -20.39
N GLU A 187 14.05 2.44 -20.25
CA GLU A 187 15.00 1.65 -21.03
C GLU A 187 14.79 0.14 -20.84
N PHE A 188 14.21 -0.27 -19.71
CA PHE A 188 13.82 -1.66 -19.43
C PHE A 188 12.98 -2.27 -20.57
N PHE A 189 12.04 -1.53 -21.15
CA PHE A 189 11.16 -2.08 -22.19
C PHE A 189 11.93 -2.54 -23.43
N TYR A 190 13.07 -1.91 -23.73
CA TYR A 190 13.98 -2.35 -24.78
C TYR A 190 14.82 -3.54 -24.32
N ALA A 191 15.30 -3.51 -23.07
CA ALA A 191 16.08 -4.60 -22.48
C ALA A 191 15.34 -5.94 -22.45
N VAL A 192 13.99 -5.96 -22.40
CA VAL A 192 13.19 -7.19 -22.55
C VAL A 192 13.53 -7.94 -23.85
N TYR A 193 13.90 -7.23 -24.91
CA TYR A 193 14.26 -7.80 -26.21
C TYR A 193 15.77 -7.94 -26.38
N ASP A 194 16.54 -6.95 -25.91
CA ASP A 194 17.98 -6.87 -26.13
C ASP A 194 18.77 -7.77 -25.16
N ASP A 195 18.31 -7.90 -23.91
CA ASP A 195 18.93 -8.72 -22.86
C ASP A 195 17.88 -9.33 -21.90
N PRO A 196 17.10 -10.31 -22.38
CA PRO A 196 16.06 -10.95 -21.57
C PRO A 196 16.61 -11.71 -20.36
N ALA A 197 17.89 -12.10 -20.39
CA ALA A 197 18.54 -12.80 -19.27
C ALA A 197 18.76 -11.83 -18.10
N LEU A 198 19.37 -10.66 -18.36
CA LEU A 198 19.57 -9.62 -17.34
C LEU A 198 18.24 -9.14 -16.74
N VAL A 199 17.22 -8.98 -17.59
CA VAL A 199 15.86 -8.66 -17.16
C VAL A 199 15.30 -9.73 -16.23
N GLY A 200 15.47 -11.02 -16.57
CA GLY A 200 15.03 -12.13 -15.72
C GLY A 200 15.71 -12.14 -14.35
N ASP A 201 17.03 -11.95 -14.32
CA ASP A 201 17.80 -11.87 -13.07
C ASP A 201 17.34 -10.70 -12.19
N PHE A 202 17.08 -9.55 -12.82
CA PHE A 202 16.63 -8.37 -12.09
C PHE A 202 15.18 -8.46 -11.62
N MET A 203 14.31 -9.12 -12.39
CA MET A 203 12.94 -9.44 -11.98
C MET A 203 12.95 -10.41 -10.77
N GLN A 204 13.85 -11.39 -10.78
CA GLN A 204 14.06 -12.28 -9.65
C GLN A 204 14.50 -11.51 -8.40
N LEU A 205 15.45 -10.57 -8.53
CA LEU A 205 15.86 -9.69 -7.44
C LEU A 205 14.67 -8.85 -6.90
N MET A 206 13.87 -8.24 -7.77
CA MET A 206 12.72 -7.44 -7.34
C MET A 206 11.68 -8.28 -6.60
N ALA A 207 11.45 -9.52 -7.02
CA ALA A 207 10.54 -10.42 -6.34
C ALA A 207 11.07 -10.86 -4.96
N ASP A 208 12.38 -11.10 -4.82
CA ASP A 208 13.01 -11.43 -3.54
C ASP A 208 13.02 -10.22 -2.59
N HIS A 209 13.27 -9.04 -3.13
CA HIS A 209 13.18 -7.79 -2.40
C HIS A 209 11.75 -7.52 -1.90
N TYR A 210 10.74 -7.73 -2.74
CA TYR A 210 9.34 -7.63 -2.34
C TYR A 210 9.02 -8.61 -1.20
N ALA A 211 9.44 -9.88 -1.34
CA ALA A 211 9.23 -10.89 -0.30
C ALA A 211 9.88 -10.51 1.03
N ALA A 212 11.10 -9.94 1.00
CA ALA A 212 11.79 -9.47 2.20
C ALA A 212 11.04 -8.31 2.87
N PHE A 213 10.59 -7.32 2.10
CA PHE A 213 9.85 -6.20 2.66
C PHE A 213 8.49 -6.62 3.21
N ILE A 214 7.68 -7.32 2.43
CA ILE A 214 6.34 -7.73 2.88
C ILE A 214 6.42 -8.68 4.07
N GLY A 215 7.45 -9.52 4.13
CA GLY A 215 7.74 -10.37 5.30
C GLY A 215 8.01 -9.54 6.56
N ALA A 216 8.85 -8.50 6.46
CA ALA A 216 9.09 -7.57 7.57
C ALA A 216 7.82 -6.82 7.97
N TRP A 217 7.03 -6.35 7.00
CA TRP A 217 5.77 -5.68 7.25
C TRP A 217 4.77 -6.61 7.96
N PHE A 218 4.56 -7.84 7.49
CA PHE A 218 3.63 -8.79 8.13
C PHE A 218 4.12 -9.32 9.47
N ALA A 219 5.43 -9.33 9.72
CA ALA A 219 5.95 -9.62 11.06
C ALA A 219 5.55 -8.54 12.07
N MET A 220 5.52 -7.27 11.64
CA MET A 220 5.12 -6.12 12.46
C MET A 220 3.60 -5.95 12.53
N ALA A 221 2.91 -5.97 11.38
CA ALA A 221 1.47 -5.81 11.24
C ALA A 221 0.87 -7.03 10.50
N PRO A 222 0.59 -8.13 11.21
CA PRO A 222 0.07 -9.35 10.62
C PRO A 222 -1.30 -9.13 9.93
N PRO A 223 -1.58 -9.80 8.80
CA PRO A 223 -2.88 -9.72 8.17
C PRO A 223 -3.97 -10.28 9.09
N GLY A 224 -5.03 -9.51 9.32
CA GLY A 224 -6.11 -9.83 10.27
C GLY A 224 -7.08 -10.94 9.85
N GLY A 225 -6.78 -11.74 8.82
CA GLY A 225 -7.65 -12.82 8.37
C GLY A 225 -7.43 -13.26 6.91
N ALA A 226 -8.52 -13.64 6.24
CA ALA A 226 -8.53 -14.10 4.84
C ALA A 226 -8.82 -12.98 3.82
N TYR A 227 -8.91 -11.73 4.28
CA TYR A 227 -9.26 -10.57 3.47
C TYR A 227 -8.31 -9.42 3.79
N CYS A 228 -8.05 -8.58 2.79
CA CYS A 228 -7.30 -7.34 2.94
C CYS A 228 -8.14 -6.15 2.45
N CYS A 229 -7.78 -4.93 2.86
CA CYS A 229 -8.46 -3.71 2.45
C CYS A 229 -7.49 -2.76 1.77
N HIS A 230 -7.76 -2.33 0.54
CA HIS A 230 -6.92 -1.39 -0.21
C HIS A 230 -7.80 -0.30 -0.82
N TRP A 231 -7.42 0.97 -0.66
CA TRP A 231 -8.13 2.13 -1.21
C TRP A 231 -9.66 2.11 -0.99
N GLY A 232 -10.09 1.85 0.25
CA GLY A 232 -11.51 1.81 0.60
C GLY A 232 -12.30 0.60 0.09
N LYS A 233 -11.64 -0.45 -0.43
CA LYS A 233 -12.28 -1.68 -0.92
C LYS A 233 -11.72 -2.91 -0.20
N MET A 234 -12.53 -3.96 -0.06
CA MET A 234 -12.10 -5.24 0.51
C MET A 234 -11.87 -6.28 -0.59
N PHE A 235 -10.83 -7.09 -0.42
CA PHE A 235 -10.40 -8.12 -1.38
C PHE A 235 -10.19 -9.45 -0.66
N LYS A 236 -10.39 -10.55 -1.38
CA LYS A 236 -10.05 -11.88 -0.88
C LYS A 236 -8.56 -12.13 -1.03
N GLY A 237 -7.95 -12.69 0.02
CA GLY A 237 -6.51 -12.85 0.16
C GLY A 237 -5.90 -11.79 1.07
N ARG A 238 -4.59 -11.92 1.31
CA ARG A 238 -3.82 -11.10 2.25
C ARG A 238 -2.86 -10.13 1.58
N LEU A 239 -2.50 -10.41 0.34
CA LEU A 239 -1.55 -9.65 -0.45
C LEU A 239 -2.20 -9.02 -1.67
N MET A 240 -1.86 -7.77 -1.96
CA MET A 240 -2.17 -7.11 -3.22
C MET A 240 -0.89 -6.73 -3.96
N ILE A 241 -0.67 -7.37 -5.11
CA ILE A 241 0.41 -7.00 -6.04
C ILE A 241 -0.14 -5.96 -7.02
N ARG A 242 0.60 -4.86 -7.16
CA ARG A 242 0.31 -3.75 -8.09
C ARG A 242 1.18 -3.97 -9.32
N ASN A 243 0.64 -3.79 -10.51
CA ASN A 243 1.26 -4.24 -11.75
C ASN A 243 0.92 -3.28 -12.89
N ASP A 244 1.22 -2.00 -12.67
CA ASP A 244 0.84 -0.89 -13.53
C ASP A 244 1.59 -0.92 -14.88
N SER A 245 2.85 -1.36 -14.89
CA SER A 245 3.71 -1.48 -16.07
C SER A 245 3.23 -2.56 -17.05
N LEU A 246 2.35 -3.48 -16.64
CA LEU A 246 1.87 -4.58 -17.48
C LEU A 246 1.11 -4.12 -18.72
N MET A 247 0.54 -2.91 -18.69
CA MET A 247 -0.15 -2.32 -19.84
C MET A 247 0.78 -2.12 -21.05
N ASN A 248 2.10 -2.12 -20.83
CA ASN A 248 3.12 -1.95 -21.86
C ASN A 248 3.75 -3.28 -22.34
N LEU A 249 3.32 -4.43 -21.79
CA LEU A 249 3.90 -5.74 -22.09
C LEU A 249 2.92 -6.65 -22.84
N SER A 250 3.47 -7.50 -23.70
CA SER A 250 2.66 -8.50 -24.39
C SER A 250 2.17 -9.59 -23.42
N PRO A 251 1.04 -10.27 -23.70
CA PRO A 251 0.60 -11.40 -22.89
C PRO A 251 1.62 -12.55 -22.78
N ALA A 252 2.49 -12.72 -23.79
CA ALA A 252 3.56 -13.72 -23.75
C ALA A 252 4.65 -13.30 -22.76
N THR A 253 5.11 -12.05 -22.86
CA THR A 253 6.08 -11.47 -21.92
C THR A 253 5.58 -11.57 -20.48
N TYR A 254 4.32 -11.23 -20.21
CA TYR A 254 3.76 -11.39 -18.86
C TYR A 254 3.84 -12.83 -18.35
N ARG A 255 3.43 -13.82 -19.16
CA ARG A 255 3.43 -15.22 -18.74
C ARG A 255 4.83 -15.74 -18.41
N ASP A 256 5.82 -15.32 -19.19
CA ASP A 256 7.16 -15.88 -19.12
C ASP A 256 8.03 -15.14 -18.08
N LEU A 257 7.92 -13.80 -18.04
CA LEU A 257 8.73 -12.94 -17.19
C LEU A 257 8.09 -12.59 -15.84
N VAL A 258 6.78 -12.33 -15.79
CA VAL A 258 6.15 -11.71 -14.61
C VAL A 258 5.36 -12.70 -13.75
N PHE A 259 4.47 -13.45 -14.39
CA PHE A 259 3.56 -14.38 -13.73
C PHE A 259 4.22 -15.35 -12.75
N PRO A 260 5.40 -15.96 -13.03
CA PRO A 260 6.03 -16.89 -12.10
C PRO A 260 6.37 -16.25 -10.75
N HIS A 261 6.79 -14.99 -10.75
CA HIS A 261 7.16 -14.26 -9.53
C HIS A 261 5.93 -13.82 -8.75
N ASP A 262 4.92 -13.27 -9.42
CA ASP A 262 3.66 -12.88 -8.79
C ASP A 262 2.96 -14.10 -8.16
N GLN A 263 2.90 -15.20 -8.90
CA GLN A 263 2.33 -16.45 -8.39
C GLN A 263 3.09 -16.96 -7.16
N ARG A 264 4.42 -16.84 -7.13
CA ARG A 264 5.23 -17.21 -5.97
C ARG A 264 4.88 -16.36 -4.76
N LEU A 265 4.82 -15.04 -4.92
CA LEU A 265 4.47 -14.10 -3.85
C LEU A 265 3.06 -14.33 -3.33
N LEU A 266 2.08 -14.50 -4.22
CA LEU A 266 0.68 -14.79 -3.83
C LEU A 266 0.54 -16.15 -3.12
N ARG A 267 1.29 -17.17 -3.51
CA ARG A 267 1.28 -18.46 -2.78
C ARG A 267 1.87 -18.35 -1.38
N GLN A 268 2.90 -17.52 -1.22
CA GLN A 268 3.62 -17.38 0.04
C GLN A 268 2.90 -16.46 1.02
N PHE A 269 2.32 -15.37 0.55
CA PHE A 269 1.81 -14.28 1.38
C PHE A 269 0.33 -13.95 1.16
N GLY A 270 -0.31 -14.53 0.14
CA GLY A 270 -1.70 -14.28 -0.24
C GLY A 270 -2.75 -14.95 0.63
#